data_AF-V5Z4T4-F1
#
_entry.id   AF-V5Z4T4-F1
#
_cell.length_a   1.000
_cell.length_b   1.000
_cell.length_c   1.000
_cell.angle_alpha   90.00
_cell.angle_beta   90.00
_cell.angle_gamma   90.00
#
_symmetry.space_group_name_H-M   'P 1'
#
loop_
_entity.id
_entity.type
_entity.pdbx_description
1 polymer ?
#
loop_
_entity_poly.entity_id
_entity_poly.type
_entity_poly.pdbx_seq_one_letter_code
_entity_poly.pdbx_strand_id
1 'polypeptide(L)'
;MWTLDDLRRLDKKYAEEGIHVHQRPLNAAIDLLGTSFSFGIFSNPEVQHIVDAYTAMIPEVETSWPGAGIGLIASMDQVRKITFPVLYGEKELEVWQIAGFLSNEEWWVWCRKERVVASEVSFAIADIHDFTMGLNEIEHCPSEALTLWQMSRSNLEDIANTLPNSFSHDSVIQPICMVAELSLKAALVWNGVDLNTLKGKNGHNLAYLAQAVMNKKNHRDDRQIKAVIDNLPPYVASRYKPAGLKRLQVVRLALGVQFIAASSLRRITTSDLAIQMESGGFPGPRRAFTI
;
A
#
# COMPACT_ATOMS: atom_id res chain seq x y z
N MET A 1 -17.77 -31.89 2.67
CA MET A 1 -18.50 -30.82 3.38
C MET A 1 -17.73 -30.54 4.65
N TRP A 2 -17.21 -29.32 4.80
CA TRP A 2 -16.43 -28.90 5.97
C TRP A 2 -17.36 -28.43 7.09
N THR A 3 -16.85 -28.36 8.32
CA THR A 3 -17.59 -27.90 9.51
C THR A 3 -16.91 -26.70 10.17
N LEU A 4 -17.61 -26.03 11.09
CA LEU A 4 -17.02 -24.93 11.88
C LEU A 4 -15.81 -25.40 12.70
N ASP A 5 -15.81 -26.65 13.16
CA ASP A 5 -14.67 -27.21 13.90
C ASP A 5 -13.46 -27.48 12.98
N ASP A 6 -13.68 -27.77 11.70
CA ASP A 6 -12.60 -27.81 10.71
C ASP A 6 -11.96 -26.43 10.54
N LEU A 7 -12.77 -25.36 10.44
CA LEU A 7 -12.26 -23.99 10.34
C LEU A 7 -11.50 -23.57 11.60
N ARG A 8 -11.97 -23.91 12.80
CA ARG A 8 -11.25 -23.65 14.06
C ARG A 8 -9.91 -24.39 14.12
N ARG A 9 -9.87 -25.64 13.65
CA ARG A 9 -8.63 -26.43 13.59
C ARG A 9 -7.63 -25.83 12.60
N LEU A 10 -8.10 -25.40 11.43
CA LEU A 10 -7.27 -24.71 10.45
C LEU A 10 -6.79 -23.35 10.96
N ASP A 11 -7.67 -22.55 11.57
CA ASP A 11 -7.28 -21.27 12.17
C ASP A 11 -6.21 -21.43 13.24
N LYS A 12 -6.33 -22.43 14.12
CA LYS A 12 -5.29 -22.76 15.10
C LYS A 12 -3.96 -23.12 14.42
N LYS A 13 -3.99 -24.01 13.43
CA LYS A 13 -2.80 -24.37 12.64
C LYS A 13 -2.15 -23.12 12.04
N TYR A 14 -2.93 -22.28 11.37
CA TYR A 14 -2.45 -21.06 10.72
C TYR A 14 -1.88 -20.06 11.74
N ALA A 15 -2.47 -19.94 12.92
CA ALA A 15 -1.92 -19.12 14.00
C ALA A 15 -0.56 -19.65 14.49
N GLU A 16 -0.42 -20.97 14.65
CA GLU A 16 0.84 -21.63 15.04
C GLU A 16 1.93 -21.49 13.95
N GLU A 17 1.53 -21.49 12.68
CA GLU A 17 2.41 -21.28 11.52
C GLU A 17 2.74 -19.79 11.26
N GLY A 18 2.14 -18.87 12.02
CA GLY A 18 2.36 -17.43 11.87
C GLY A 18 1.67 -16.79 10.65
N ILE A 19 0.70 -17.48 10.04
CA ILE A 19 -0.10 -16.94 8.94
C ILE A 19 -0.97 -15.78 9.47
N HIS A 20 -0.88 -14.64 8.79
CA HIS A 20 -1.63 -13.45 9.18
C HIS A 20 -3.13 -13.69 9.12
N VAL A 21 -3.87 -13.13 10.07
CA VAL A 21 -5.33 -13.30 10.21
C VAL A 21 -6.06 -13.04 8.89
N HIS A 22 -5.65 -12.01 8.15
CA HIS A 22 -6.22 -11.62 6.87
C HIS A 22 -5.91 -12.57 5.71
N GLN A 23 -5.09 -13.61 5.88
CA GLN A 23 -4.76 -14.61 4.86
C GLN A 23 -5.49 -15.94 5.13
N ARG A 24 -5.96 -16.14 6.37
CA ARG A 24 -6.51 -17.42 6.84
C ARG A 24 -7.75 -17.88 6.08
N PRO A 25 -8.73 -17.02 5.74
CA PRO A 25 -9.90 -17.46 4.97
C PRO A 25 -9.55 -18.02 3.58
N LEU A 26 -8.59 -17.43 2.84
CA LEU A 26 -8.12 -17.99 1.56
C LEU A 26 -7.31 -19.26 1.74
N ASN A 27 -6.41 -19.30 2.73
CA ASN A 27 -5.68 -20.53 3.01
C ASN A 27 -6.65 -21.66 3.38
N ALA A 28 -7.70 -21.38 4.16
CA ALA A 28 -8.75 -22.34 4.44
C ALA A 28 -9.53 -22.73 3.18
N ALA A 29 -9.86 -21.78 2.31
CA ALA A 29 -10.52 -22.09 1.04
C ALA A 29 -9.65 -22.97 0.14
N ILE A 30 -8.34 -22.71 0.06
CA ILE A 30 -7.39 -23.56 -0.67
C ILE A 30 -7.29 -24.96 -0.05
N ASP A 31 -7.14 -25.06 1.27
CA ASP A 31 -6.98 -26.33 1.99
C ASP A 31 -8.27 -27.18 1.95
N LEU A 32 -9.45 -26.55 1.96
CA LEU A 32 -10.75 -27.24 1.99
C LEU A 32 -11.35 -27.52 0.61
N LEU A 33 -11.17 -26.60 -0.34
CA LEU A 33 -11.80 -26.67 -1.67
C LEU A 33 -10.81 -27.05 -2.78
N GLY A 34 -9.51 -27.12 -2.49
CA GLY A 34 -8.43 -27.34 -3.46
C GLY A 34 -8.08 -26.07 -4.26
N THR A 35 -7.16 -26.14 -5.22
CA THR A 35 -6.71 -24.97 -6.00
C THR A 35 -7.56 -24.71 -7.27
N SER A 36 -8.64 -25.47 -7.47
CA SER A 36 -9.38 -25.54 -8.74
C SER A 36 -10.45 -24.45 -8.92
N PHE A 37 -10.56 -23.48 -8.00
CA PHE A 37 -11.64 -22.50 -8.03
C PHE A 37 -11.20 -21.14 -8.57
N SER A 38 -12.02 -20.56 -9.45
CA SER A 38 -11.79 -19.22 -10.00
C SER A 38 -12.16 -18.15 -8.97
N PHE A 39 -11.19 -17.39 -8.49
CA PHE A 39 -11.41 -16.23 -7.64
C PHE A 39 -11.95 -15.04 -8.46
N GLY A 40 -13.25 -15.05 -8.72
CA GLY A 40 -14.00 -13.83 -8.52
C GLY A 40 -14.38 -13.82 -7.05
N ILE A 41 -13.95 -12.80 -6.29
CA ILE A 41 -14.38 -12.57 -4.90
C ILE A 41 -15.93 -12.48 -4.77
N PHE A 42 -16.64 -12.45 -5.90
CA PHE A 42 -18.10 -12.46 -6.00
C PHE A 42 -18.69 -13.67 -6.76
N SER A 43 -17.90 -14.71 -7.11
CA SER A 43 -18.36 -15.77 -8.02
C SER A 43 -18.36 -17.19 -7.46
N ASN A 44 -17.71 -17.48 -6.32
CA ASN A 44 -17.78 -18.81 -5.70
C ASN A 44 -18.53 -18.75 -4.35
N PRO A 45 -19.78 -19.24 -4.29
CA PRO A 45 -20.58 -19.26 -3.06
C PRO A 45 -19.93 -20.01 -1.89
N GLU A 46 -19.15 -21.06 -2.15
CA GLU A 46 -18.47 -21.83 -1.10
C GLU A 46 -17.30 -21.06 -0.48
N VAL A 47 -16.57 -20.30 -1.30
CA VAL A 47 -15.52 -19.40 -0.79
C VAL A 47 -16.16 -18.30 0.06
N GLN A 48 -17.25 -17.71 -0.41
CA GLN A 48 -17.98 -16.70 0.37
C GLN A 48 -18.49 -17.29 1.69
N HIS A 49 -18.97 -18.53 1.69
CA HIS A 49 -19.43 -19.20 2.91
C HIS A 49 -18.30 -19.42 3.94
N ILE A 50 -17.09 -19.78 3.49
CA ILE A 50 -15.90 -19.88 4.36
C ILE A 50 -15.54 -18.49 4.92
N VAL A 51 -15.59 -17.46 4.08
CA VAL A 51 -15.29 -16.08 4.48
C VAL A 51 -16.28 -15.58 5.53
N ASP A 52 -17.58 -15.79 5.32
CA ASP A 52 -18.63 -15.39 6.26
C ASP A 52 -18.45 -16.12 7.60
N ALA A 53 -18.08 -17.40 7.58
CA ALA A 53 -17.79 -18.16 8.79
C ALA A 53 -16.55 -17.62 9.52
N TYR A 54 -15.49 -17.24 8.81
CA TYR A 54 -14.32 -16.59 9.40
C TYR A 54 -14.65 -15.20 9.96
N THR A 55 -15.44 -14.38 9.26
CA THR A 55 -15.90 -13.07 9.76
C THR A 55 -16.72 -13.23 11.04
N ALA A 56 -17.58 -14.26 11.12
CA ALA A 56 -18.33 -14.54 12.34
C ALA A 56 -17.44 -14.99 13.51
N MET A 57 -16.34 -15.69 13.23
CA MET A 57 -15.36 -16.12 14.24
C MET A 57 -14.40 -15.00 14.66
N ILE A 58 -14.01 -14.15 13.71
CA ILE A 58 -12.97 -13.13 13.82
C ILE A 58 -13.44 -11.89 13.04
N PRO A 59 -14.23 -10.99 13.66
CA PRO A 59 -14.83 -9.84 12.97
C PRO A 59 -13.81 -8.92 12.27
N GLU A 60 -12.57 -8.87 12.74
CA GLU A 60 -11.48 -8.09 12.14
C GLU A 60 -11.15 -8.53 10.70
N VAL A 61 -11.50 -9.77 10.33
CA VAL A 61 -11.36 -10.33 8.97
C VAL A 61 -12.17 -9.49 7.99
N GLU A 62 -13.37 -9.02 8.34
CA GLU A 62 -14.24 -8.24 7.44
C GLU A 62 -13.53 -7.02 6.82
N THR A 63 -12.62 -6.39 7.58
CA THR A 63 -11.93 -5.16 7.18
C THR A 63 -10.53 -5.38 6.61
N SER A 64 -10.03 -6.62 6.65
CA SER A 64 -8.66 -6.99 6.24
C SER A 64 -8.63 -8.03 5.12
N TRP A 65 -9.75 -8.70 4.85
CA TRP A 65 -9.92 -9.80 3.92
C TRP A 65 -10.62 -9.41 2.61
N PRO A 66 -10.25 -9.99 1.44
CA PRO A 66 -8.94 -10.48 1.06
C PRO A 66 -8.04 -9.29 0.66
N GLY A 67 -6.92 -9.10 1.35
CA GLY A 67 -5.97 -8.04 1.04
C GLY A 67 -4.60 -8.58 0.62
N ALA A 68 -4.15 -8.21 -0.58
CA ALA A 68 -2.75 -8.39 -1.00
C ALA A 68 -1.87 -7.21 -0.56
N GLY A 69 -2.47 -6.05 -0.28
CA GLY A 69 -1.77 -4.87 0.21
C GLY A 69 -2.69 -3.91 0.95
N ILE A 70 -2.12 -3.00 1.72
CA ILE A 70 -2.85 -1.98 2.47
C ILE A 70 -2.23 -0.62 2.16
N GLY A 71 -3.08 0.38 1.98
CA GLY A 71 -2.67 1.77 1.85
C GLY A 71 -3.82 2.71 2.14
N LEU A 72 -3.70 3.95 1.69
CA LEU A 72 -4.74 4.96 1.89
C LEU A 72 -5.08 5.74 0.61
N ILE A 73 -6.30 6.24 0.61
CA ILE A 73 -6.78 7.29 -0.29
C ILE A 73 -7.29 8.46 0.54
N ALA A 74 -7.33 9.65 -0.04
CA ALA A 74 -7.90 10.81 0.66
C ALA A 74 -8.69 11.73 -0.26
N SER A 75 -9.80 12.25 0.28
CA SER A 75 -10.56 13.37 -0.26
C SER A 75 -10.30 14.57 0.62
N MET A 76 -9.29 15.36 0.25
CA MET A 76 -8.63 16.36 1.10
C MET A 76 -8.03 15.73 2.36
N ASP A 77 -8.56 16.02 3.56
CA ASP A 77 -8.09 15.48 4.85
C ASP A 77 -8.98 14.33 5.38
N GLN A 78 -10.01 13.95 4.61
CA GLN A 78 -10.80 12.74 4.87
C GLN A 78 -10.06 11.54 4.28
N VAL A 79 -9.53 10.69 5.15
CA VAL A 79 -8.72 9.53 4.78
C VAL A 79 -9.55 8.26 4.87
N ARG A 80 -9.39 7.38 3.90
CA ARG A 80 -9.93 6.02 3.92
C ARG A 80 -8.78 5.03 3.77
N LYS A 81 -8.70 4.05 4.68
CA LYS A 81 -7.88 2.85 4.47
C LYS A 81 -8.44 2.08 3.29
N ILE A 82 -7.58 1.65 2.38
CA ILE A 82 -7.96 0.66 1.37
C ILE A 82 -7.14 -0.60 1.52
N THR A 83 -7.79 -1.71 1.22
CA THR A 83 -7.20 -3.04 1.18
C THR A 83 -7.20 -3.45 -0.28
N PHE A 84 -6.03 -3.56 -0.90
CA PHE A 84 -5.91 -3.95 -2.30
C PHE A 84 -6.35 -5.40 -2.46
N PRO A 85 -7.36 -5.68 -3.30
CA PRO A 85 -7.94 -7.01 -3.40
C PRO A 85 -6.96 -8.00 -4.02
N VAL A 86 -7.07 -9.28 -3.64
CA VAL A 86 -6.39 -10.37 -4.34
C VAL A 86 -7.08 -10.59 -5.70
N LEU A 87 -6.36 -10.41 -6.81
CA LEU A 87 -6.88 -10.58 -8.16
C LEU A 87 -6.39 -11.89 -8.77
N TYR A 88 -7.30 -12.68 -9.32
CA TYR A 88 -6.98 -13.89 -10.09
C TYR A 88 -7.55 -13.77 -11.50
N GLY A 89 -6.70 -14.01 -12.50
CA GLY A 89 -7.05 -13.91 -13.93
C GLY A 89 -7.03 -12.49 -14.48
N GLU A 90 -7.37 -12.37 -15.76
CA GLU A 90 -7.49 -11.07 -16.45
C GLU A 90 -8.84 -10.43 -16.11
N LYS A 91 -8.87 -9.65 -15.02
CA LYS A 91 -10.03 -8.83 -14.69
C LYS A 91 -9.62 -7.36 -14.64
N GLU A 92 -10.12 -6.58 -15.59
CA GLU A 92 -10.05 -5.12 -15.52
C GLU A 92 -10.94 -4.65 -14.37
N LEU A 93 -10.33 -4.18 -13.28
CA LEU A 93 -11.06 -3.53 -12.20
C LEU A 93 -11.00 -2.02 -12.37
N GLU A 94 -12.16 -1.40 -12.20
CA GLU A 94 -12.26 0.05 -12.10
C GLU A 94 -11.68 0.54 -10.77
N VAL A 95 -11.15 1.76 -10.79
CA VAL A 95 -10.53 2.42 -9.63
C VAL A 95 -11.44 2.41 -8.39
N TRP A 96 -12.72 2.71 -8.57
CA TRP A 96 -13.69 2.76 -7.46
C TRP A 96 -13.96 1.37 -6.86
N GLN A 97 -13.83 0.29 -7.64
CA GLN A 97 -13.96 -1.08 -7.16
C GLN A 97 -12.76 -1.46 -6.30
N ILE A 98 -11.55 -1.11 -6.74
CA ILE A 98 -10.31 -1.35 -5.97
C ILE A 98 -10.36 -0.62 -4.62
N ALA A 99 -10.92 0.59 -4.60
CA ALA A 99 -11.09 1.36 -3.37
C ALA A 99 -12.28 0.93 -2.48
N GLY A 100 -13.03 -0.09 -2.87
CA GLY A 100 -14.13 -0.64 -2.08
C GLY A 100 -15.34 0.29 -1.98
N PHE A 101 -15.63 1.09 -3.01
CA PHE A 101 -16.90 1.80 -3.15
C PHE A 101 -17.95 0.88 -3.79
N LEU A 102 -19.21 1.05 -3.41
CA LEU A 102 -20.34 0.28 -3.95
C LEU A 102 -20.65 0.67 -5.39
N SER A 103 -20.34 1.91 -5.78
CA SER A 103 -20.55 2.41 -7.13
C SER A 103 -19.60 3.55 -7.50
N ASN A 104 -19.47 3.81 -8.80
CA ASN A 104 -18.77 4.98 -9.32
C ASN A 104 -19.40 6.31 -8.83
N GLU A 105 -20.72 6.36 -8.64
CA GLU A 105 -21.40 7.56 -8.13
C GLU A 105 -21.01 7.87 -6.69
N GLU A 106 -20.98 6.84 -5.83
CA GLU A 106 -20.54 6.98 -4.44
C GLU A 106 -19.08 7.48 -4.36
N TRP A 107 -18.19 6.87 -5.15
CA TRP A 107 -16.80 7.32 -5.26
C TRP A 107 -16.71 8.78 -5.73
N TRP A 108 -17.48 9.16 -6.75
CA TRP A 108 -17.50 10.53 -7.27
C TRP A 108 -18.01 11.54 -6.25
N VAL A 109 -19.05 11.21 -5.49
CA VAL A 109 -19.56 12.01 -4.37
C VAL A 109 -18.51 12.15 -3.28
N TRP A 110 -17.83 11.06 -2.92
CA TRP A 110 -16.75 11.08 -1.93
C TRP A 110 -15.56 11.94 -2.39
N CYS A 111 -15.26 11.94 -3.69
CA CYS A 111 -14.32 12.86 -4.34
C CYS A 111 -14.88 14.30 -4.48
N ARG A 112 -15.94 14.65 -3.75
CA ARG A 112 -16.58 15.98 -3.72
C ARG A 112 -17.12 16.45 -5.07
N LYS A 113 -17.29 15.52 -6.02
CA LYS A 113 -17.58 15.83 -7.42
C LYS A 113 -16.56 16.77 -8.05
N GLU A 114 -15.31 16.72 -7.58
CA GLU A 114 -14.19 17.50 -8.10
C GLU A 114 -13.22 16.60 -8.86
N ARG A 115 -12.98 16.92 -10.15
CA ARG A 115 -12.08 16.13 -11.00
C ARG A 115 -10.65 16.05 -10.47
N VAL A 116 -10.20 17.10 -9.78
CA VAL A 116 -8.85 17.14 -9.20
C VAL A 116 -8.71 16.14 -8.08
N VAL A 117 -9.66 16.14 -7.13
CA VAL A 117 -9.69 15.18 -6.01
C VAL A 117 -9.83 13.76 -6.54
N ALA A 118 -10.72 13.53 -7.49
CA ALA A 118 -10.88 12.21 -8.12
C ALA A 118 -9.59 11.72 -8.80
N SER A 119 -8.87 12.61 -9.50
CA SER A 119 -7.58 12.30 -10.12
C SER A 119 -6.52 11.91 -9.08
N GLU A 120 -6.42 12.66 -7.99
CA GLU A 120 -5.50 12.34 -6.88
C GLU A 120 -5.82 10.99 -6.24
N VAL A 121 -7.10 10.69 -6.05
CA VAL A 121 -7.58 9.41 -5.51
C VAL A 121 -7.27 8.26 -6.45
N SER A 122 -7.50 8.41 -7.76
CA SER A 122 -7.15 7.38 -8.76
C SER A 122 -5.67 7.05 -8.71
N PHE A 123 -4.82 8.07 -8.63
CA PHE A 123 -3.38 7.89 -8.57
C PHE A 123 -2.90 7.27 -7.26
N ALA A 124 -3.51 7.60 -6.13
CA ALA A 124 -3.24 6.92 -4.86
C ALA A 124 -3.54 5.42 -4.93
N ILE A 125 -4.61 5.04 -5.64
CA ILE A 125 -4.98 3.64 -5.87
C ILE A 125 -3.97 2.94 -6.77
N ALA A 126 -3.53 3.60 -7.86
CA ALA A 126 -2.45 3.08 -8.70
C ALA A 126 -1.12 2.91 -7.93
N ASP A 127 -0.81 3.81 -6.99
CA ASP A 127 0.37 3.67 -6.14
C ASP A 127 0.30 2.42 -5.27
N ILE A 128 -0.86 2.10 -4.70
CA ILE A 128 -1.04 0.90 -3.88
C ILE A 128 -0.99 -0.36 -4.75
N HIS A 129 -1.63 -0.33 -5.92
CA HIS A 129 -1.56 -1.40 -6.91
C HIS A 129 -0.10 -1.70 -7.26
N ASP A 130 0.66 -0.70 -7.70
CA ASP A 130 2.02 -0.89 -8.21
C ASP A 130 2.99 -1.29 -7.11
N PHE A 131 2.79 -0.79 -5.89
CA PHE A 131 3.56 -1.24 -4.74
C PHE A 131 3.26 -2.70 -4.39
N THR A 132 1.99 -3.09 -4.38
CA THR A 132 1.56 -4.45 -4.02
C THR A 132 1.96 -5.48 -5.07
N MET A 133 1.64 -5.21 -6.34
CA MET A 133 1.94 -6.11 -7.44
C MET A 133 3.44 -6.17 -7.73
N GLY A 134 4.14 -5.05 -7.59
CA GLY A 134 5.60 -5.04 -7.66
C GLY A 134 6.25 -5.91 -6.59
N LEU A 135 5.73 -5.91 -5.35
CA LEU A 135 6.22 -6.80 -4.29
C LEU A 135 6.01 -8.28 -4.64
N ASN A 136 4.84 -8.62 -5.19
CA ASN A 136 4.52 -9.98 -5.63
C ASN A 136 5.46 -10.45 -6.75
N GLU A 137 5.78 -9.59 -7.73
CA GLU A 137 6.71 -9.92 -8.83
C GLU A 137 8.11 -10.34 -8.35
N ILE A 138 8.56 -9.79 -7.21
CA ILE A 138 9.91 -10.01 -6.68
C ILE A 138 9.95 -10.91 -5.44
N GLU A 139 8.82 -11.49 -5.02
CA GLU A 139 8.72 -12.20 -3.73
C GLU A 139 9.65 -13.42 -3.65
N HIS A 140 9.95 -14.03 -4.78
CA HIS A 140 10.85 -15.19 -4.90
C HIS A 140 12.33 -14.80 -5.08
N CYS A 141 12.65 -13.51 -5.08
CA CYS A 141 14.02 -13.01 -5.15
C CYS A 141 14.53 -12.67 -3.74
N PRO A 142 15.16 -13.62 -3.02
CA PRO A 142 15.65 -13.38 -1.67
C PRO A 142 16.72 -12.28 -1.71
N SER A 143 16.40 -11.13 -1.13
CA SER A 143 17.30 -9.98 -1.09
C SER A 143 17.05 -9.17 0.18
N GLU A 144 18.10 -8.53 0.72
CA GLU A 144 17.94 -7.57 1.81
C GLU A 144 17.03 -6.39 1.41
N ALA A 145 16.92 -6.10 0.10
CA ALA A 145 15.99 -5.13 -0.45
C ALA A 145 14.52 -5.53 -0.21
N LEU A 146 14.17 -6.81 -0.39
CA LEU A 146 12.82 -7.31 -0.15
C LEU A 146 12.40 -7.08 1.32
N THR A 147 13.30 -7.38 2.27
CA THR A 147 13.04 -7.11 3.70
C THR A 147 12.77 -5.63 3.95
N LEU A 148 13.52 -4.73 3.33
CA LEU A 148 13.31 -3.28 3.47
C LEU A 148 11.95 -2.83 2.91
N TRP A 149 11.52 -3.34 1.74
CA TRP A 149 10.18 -3.03 1.23
C TRP A 149 9.07 -3.64 2.09
N GLN A 150 9.26 -4.84 2.64
CA GLN A 150 8.30 -5.43 3.59
C GLN A 150 8.16 -4.57 4.84
N MET A 151 9.26 -4.08 5.41
CA MET A 151 9.23 -3.12 6.52
C MET A 151 8.56 -1.80 6.12
N SER A 152 8.78 -1.34 4.88
CA SER A 152 8.10 -0.16 4.33
C SER A 152 6.59 -0.37 4.25
N ARG A 153 6.14 -1.55 3.78
CA ARG A 153 4.73 -1.95 3.75
C ARG A 153 4.12 -1.94 5.15
N SER A 154 4.80 -2.49 6.16
CA SER A 154 4.31 -2.46 7.55
C SER A 154 4.18 -1.03 8.09
N ASN A 155 5.10 -0.12 7.77
CA ASN A 155 4.94 1.28 8.18
C ASN A 155 3.80 1.98 7.43
N LEU A 156 3.56 1.63 6.15
CA LEU A 156 2.41 2.13 5.40
C LEU A 156 1.09 1.61 5.99
N GLU A 157 1.04 0.35 6.42
CA GLU A 157 -0.07 -0.24 7.17
C GLU A 157 -0.36 0.54 8.46
N ASP A 158 0.67 0.91 9.23
CA ASP A 158 0.50 1.72 10.45
C ASP A 158 -0.12 3.08 10.15
N ILE A 159 0.32 3.76 9.07
CA ILE A 159 -0.25 5.03 8.62
C ILE A 159 -1.72 4.82 8.24
N ALA A 160 -2.00 3.81 7.42
CA ALA A 160 -3.33 3.55 6.87
C ALA A 160 -4.35 3.14 7.94
N ASN A 161 -3.93 2.45 9.01
CA ASN A 161 -4.81 2.08 10.12
C ASN A 161 -5.01 3.23 11.12
N THR A 162 -4.00 4.08 11.30
CA THR A 162 -4.04 5.17 12.30
C THR A 162 -4.73 6.41 11.77
N LEU A 163 -4.33 6.90 10.59
CA LEU A 163 -4.70 8.22 10.09
C LEU A 163 -6.22 8.43 9.87
N PRO A 164 -7.02 7.44 9.42
CA PRO A 164 -8.48 7.60 9.31
C PRO A 164 -9.17 7.91 10.63
N ASN A 165 -8.64 7.38 11.74
CA ASN A 165 -9.31 7.37 13.05
C ASN A 165 -8.61 8.25 14.11
N SER A 166 -7.43 8.79 13.81
CA SER A 166 -6.66 9.49 14.84
C SER A 166 -7.14 10.92 15.09
N PHE A 167 -7.26 11.27 16.38
CA PHE A 167 -7.48 12.65 16.84
C PHE A 167 -6.22 13.51 16.72
N SER A 168 -5.04 12.90 16.83
CA SER A 168 -3.74 13.53 16.59
C SER A 168 -3.05 12.85 15.40
N HIS A 169 -2.52 13.64 14.47
CA HIS A 169 -1.80 13.17 13.27
C HIS A 169 -0.29 13.10 13.47
N ASP A 170 0.24 13.52 14.63
CA ASP A 170 1.69 13.54 14.87
C ASP A 170 2.28 12.13 15.01
N SER A 171 1.49 11.14 15.47
CA SER A 171 1.95 9.76 15.66
C SER A 171 2.35 9.06 14.36
N VAL A 172 1.79 9.47 13.22
CA VAL A 172 2.11 8.86 11.92
C VAL A 172 3.28 9.52 11.20
N ILE A 173 3.84 10.63 11.72
CA ILE A 173 4.97 11.33 11.09
C ILE A 173 6.20 10.42 11.01
N GLN A 174 6.48 9.65 12.06
CA GLN A 174 7.60 8.72 12.05
C GLN A 174 7.40 7.60 11.02
N PRO A 175 6.28 6.86 11.02
CA PRO A 175 5.96 5.91 9.96
C PRO A 175 6.06 6.50 8.55
N ILE A 176 5.57 7.73 8.32
CA ILE A 176 5.68 8.42 7.02
C ILE A 176 7.13 8.53 6.58
N CYS A 177 8.02 9.04 7.44
CA CYS A 177 9.44 9.14 7.11
C CYS A 177 10.09 7.77 6.88
N MET A 178 9.68 6.74 7.64
CA MET A 178 10.19 5.38 7.49
C MET A 178 9.83 4.74 6.16
N VAL A 179 8.60 4.93 5.66
CA VAL A 179 8.19 4.44 4.33
C VAL A 179 9.12 4.98 3.24
N ALA A 180 9.39 6.29 3.25
CA ALA A 180 10.30 6.89 2.28
C ALA A 180 11.74 6.38 2.42
N GLU A 181 12.28 6.33 3.66
CA GLU A 181 13.65 5.86 3.91
C GLU A 181 13.86 4.42 3.43
N LEU A 182 12.97 3.52 3.84
CA LEU A 182 13.08 2.09 3.57
C LEU A 182 12.91 1.78 2.09
N SER A 183 11.93 2.38 1.42
CA SER A 183 11.69 2.17 -0.01
C SER A 183 12.86 2.67 -0.88
N LEU A 184 13.46 3.83 -0.55
CA LEU A 184 14.63 4.33 -1.27
C LEU A 184 15.87 3.45 -1.03
N LYS A 185 16.08 3.00 0.20
CA LYS A 185 17.16 2.04 0.52
C LYS A 185 16.97 0.72 -0.21
N ALA A 186 15.75 0.18 -0.22
CA ALA A 186 15.43 -1.05 -0.91
C ALA A 186 15.78 -0.97 -2.40
N ALA A 187 15.38 0.11 -3.07
CA ALA A 187 15.75 0.34 -4.47
C ALA A 187 17.28 0.43 -4.69
N LEU A 188 18.03 1.08 -3.79
CA LEU A 188 19.49 1.13 -3.87
C LEU A 188 20.13 -0.26 -3.70
N VAL A 189 19.70 -1.00 -2.67
CA VAL A 189 20.19 -2.34 -2.36
C VAL A 189 19.90 -3.30 -3.51
N TRP A 190 18.68 -3.24 -4.07
CA TRP A 190 18.32 -4.02 -5.25
C TRP A 190 19.24 -3.76 -6.44
N ASN A 191 19.66 -2.50 -6.63
CA ASN A 191 20.61 -2.12 -7.67
C ASN A 191 22.09 -2.33 -7.26
N GLY A 192 22.36 -3.11 -6.21
CA GLY A 192 23.70 -3.56 -5.82
C GLY A 192 24.48 -2.58 -4.92
N VAL A 193 23.81 -1.64 -4.26
CA VAL A 193 24.44 -0.83 -3.21
C VAL A 193 24.46 -1.62 -1.91
N ASP A 194 25.64 -1.79 -1.31
CA ASP A 194 25.78 -2.48 -0.02
C ASP A 194 25.02 -1.72 1.09
N LEU A 195 24.10 -2.41 1.76
CA LEU A 195 23.28 -1.87 2.85
C LEU A 195 24.13 -1.29 3.99
N ASN A 196 25.34 -1.80 4.22
CA ASN A 196 26.23 -1.27 5.25
C ASN A 196 26.68 0.17 4.95
N THR A 197 26.80 0.53 3.67
CA THR A 197 27.13 1.90 3.24
C THR A 197 25.98 2.88 3.46
N LEU A 198 24.77 2.35 3.66
CA LEU A 198 23.55 3.11 3.94
C LEU A 198 23.24 3.18 5.45
N LYS A 199 24.24 2.89 6.30
CA LYS A 199 24.19 3.09 7.75
C LYS A 199 24.72 4.48 8.14
N GLY A 200 24.28 4.98 9.30
CA GLY A 200 24.75 6.25 9.85
C GLY A 200 24.10 7.49 9.24
N LYS A 201 24.78 8.64 9.30
CA LYS A 201 24.19 9.97 8.99
C LYS A 201 23.59 10.06 7.58
N ASN A 202 24.28 9.53 6.58
CA ASN A 202 23.79 9.54 5.19
C ASN A 202 22.67 8.53 4.97
N GLY A 203 22.61 7.47 5.79
CA GLY A 203 21.55 6.48 5.80
C GLY A 203 20.18 7.00 6.21
N HIS A 204 20.11 8.12 6.93
CA HIS A 204 18.83 8.74 7.36
C HIS A 204 18.55 10.06 6.63
N ASN A 205 19.43 10.45 5.70
CA ASN A 205 19.27 11.66 4.92
C ASN A 205 18.48 11.35 3.65
N LEU A 206 17.17 11.63 3.69
CA LEU A 206 16.27 11.31 2.58
C LEU A 206 16.62 12.05 1.29
N ALA A 207 17.12 13.28 1.35
CA ALA A 207 17.58 14.01 0.17
C ALA A 207 18.78 13.33 -0.49
N TYR A 208 19.72 12.83 0.31
CA TYR A 208 20.84 12.03 -0.18
C TYR A 208 20.38 10.70 -0.80
N LEU A 209 19.50 9.97 -0.10
CA LEU A 209 18.98 8.69 -0.59
C LEU A 209 18.21 8.86 -1.91
N ALA A 210 17.37 9.88 -2.02
CA ALA A 210 16.63 10.18 -3.23
C ALA A 210 17.58 10.49 -4.40
N GLN A 211 18.58 11.34 -4.18
CA GLN A 211 19.58 11.64 -5.21
C GLN A 211 20.38 10.39 -5.61
N ALA A 212 20.72 9.53 -4.66
CA ALA A 212 21.42 8.28 -4.94
C ALA A 212 20.58 7.34 -5.80
N VAL A 213 19.28 7.20 -5.51
CA VAL A 213 18.35 6.39 -6.32
C VAL A 213 18.28 6.91 -7.75
N MET A 214 18.12 8.23 -7.91
CA MET A 214 18.08 8.88 -9.22
C MET A 214 19.36 8.58 -10.00
N ASN A 215 20.53 8.85 -9.41
CA ASN A 215 21.83 8.61 -10.05
C ASN A 215 22.05 7.14 -10.43
N LYS A 216 21.49 6.21 -9.64
CA LYS A 216 21.65 4.78 -9.88
C LYS A 216 20.73 4.27 -11.00
N LYS A 217 19.48 4.75 -11.04
CA LYS A 217 18.50 4.41 -12.06
C LYS A 217 17.45 5.52 -12.21
N ASN A 218 17.67 6.41 -13.19
CA ASN A 218 16.74 7.48 -13.54
C ASN A 218 15.33 6.93 -13.85
N HIS A 219 14.29 7.71 -13.54
CA HIS A 219 12.90 7.35 -13.81
C HIS A 219 12.01 8.59 -13.97
N ARG A 220 10.84 8.42 -14.60
CA ARG A 220 9.89 9.53 -14.82
C ARG A 220 9.40 10.20 -13.53
N ASP A 221 9.41 9.45 -12.43
CA ASP A 221 8.93 9.87 -11.11
C ASP A 221 9.94 10.70 -10.31
N ASP A 222 11.19 10.87 -10.78
CA ASP A 222 12.28 11.50 -10.03
C ASP A 222 11.89 12.89 -9.49
N ARG A 223 11.20 13.69 -10.31
CA ARG A 223 10.75 15.04 -9.93
C ARG A 223 9.74 15.01 -8.78
N GLN A 224 8.82 14.06 -8.80
CA GLN A 224 7.78 13.89 -7.81
C GLN A 224 8.35 13.34 -6.50
N ILE A 225 9.29 12.39 -6.57
CA ILE A 225 10.04 11.92 -5.39
C ILE A 225 10.70 13.12 -4.71
N LYS A 226 11.42 13.95 -5.48
CA LYS A 226 12.08 15.15 -4.93
C LYS A 226 11.08 16.08 -4.25
N ALA A 227 9.94 16.36 -4.88
CA ALA A 227 8.91 17.22 -4.32
C ALA A 227 8.36 16.72 -2.97
N VAL A 228 8.17 15.40 -2.82
CA VAL A 228 7.74 14.81 -1.54
C VAL A 228 8.85 14.92 -0.50
N ILE A 229 10.09 14.55 -0.85
CA ILE A 229 11.24 14.57 0.07
C ILE A 229 11.53 15.98 0.59
N ASP A 230 11.44 17.00 -0.26
CA ASP A 230 11.68 18.40 0.12
C ASP A 230 10.69 18.91 1.20
N ASN A 231 9.54 18.23 1.38
CA ASN A 231 8.50 18.60 2.33
C ASN A 231 8.44 17.68 3.56
N LEU A 232 9.23 16.59 3.62
CA LEU A 232 9.24 15.70 4.78
C LEU A 232 9.92 16.38 5.98
N PRO A 233 9.35 16.26 7.19
CA PRO A 233 9.96 16.82 8.39
C PRO A 233 11.24 16.05 8.77
N PRO A 234 12.19 16.69 9.49
CA PRO A 234 13.39 16.01 9.95
C PRO A 234 13.04 14.88 10.94
N TYR A 235 13.29 13.64 10.53
CA TYR A 235 12.96 12.39 11.23
C TYR A 235 13.29 12.37 12.74
N VAL A 236 14.46 12.89 13.13
CA VAL A 236 14.92 12.86 14.53
C VAL A 236 14.30 13.99 15.36
N ALA A 237 14.11 15.17 14.75
CA ALA A 237 13.61 16.34 15.47
C ALA A 237 12.10 16.23 15.79
N SER A 238 11.33 15.61 14.90
CA SER A 238 9.88 15.45 15.04
C SER A 238 9.46 14.54 16.20
N ARG A 239 10.38 13.78 16.80
CA ARG A 239 10.12 12.94 17.98
C ARG A 239 10.04 13.72 19.28
N TYR A 240 10.74 14.85 19.34
CA TYR A 240 10.91 15.61 20.58
C TYR A 240 10.09 16.90 20.58
N LYS A 241 9.50 17.28 19.44
CA LYS A 241 8.62 18.44 19.29
C LYS A 241 7.56 18.15 18.23
N PRO A 242 6.29 18.56 18.45
CA PRO A 242 5.26 18.52 17.41
C PRO A 242 5.77 19.15 16.12
N ALA A 243 5.52 18.50 14.98
CA ALA A 243 5.99 18.99 13.69
C ALA A 243 5.28 20.28 13.24
N GLY A 244 4.17 20.65 13.91
CA GLY A 244 3.37 21.83 13.58
C GLY A 244 2.60 21.70 12.26
N LEU A 245 2.57 20.50 11.68
CA LEU A 245 1.86 20.22 10.45
C LEU A 245 0.35 20.19 10.71
N LYS A 246 -0.44 20.67 9.76
CA LYS A 246 -1.89 20.48 9.74
C LYS A 246 -2.21 19.06 9.26
N ARG A 247 -3.36 18.53 9.66
CA ARG A 247 -3.84 17.21 9.22
C ARG A 247 -3.74 17.02 7.70
N LEU A 248 -4.23 17.98 6.91
CA LEU A 248 -4.14 17.93 5.45
C LEU A 248 -2.71 17.76 4.93
N GLN A 249 -1.72 18.42 5.54
CA GLN A 249 -0.30 18.29 5.15
C GLN A 249 0.21 16.88 5.49
N VAL A 250 -0.17 16.33 6.64
CA VAL A 250 0.17 14.95 7.02
C VAL A 250 -0.45 13.93 6.06
N VAL A 251 -1.70 14.12 5.68
CA VAL A 251 -2.38 13.27 4.68
C VAL A 251 -1.67 13.32 3.33
N ARG A 252 -1.29 14.52 2.89
CA ARG A 252 -0.53 14.69 1.63
C ARG A 252 0.86 14.07 1.69
N LEU A 253 1.54 14.15 2.82
CA LEU A 253 2.81 13.46 3.03
C LEU A 253 2.62 11.94 3.02
N ALA A 254 1.58 11.41 3.66
CA ALA A 254 1.25 9.99 3.65
C ALA A 254 1.03 9.46 2.21
N LEU A 255 0.24 10.18 1.40
CA LEU A 255 0.05 9.86 -0.02
C LEU A 255 1.37 10.00 -0.82
N GLY A 256 2.19 11.00 -0.50
CA GLY A 256 3.50 11.21 -1.13
C GLY A 256 4.48 10.06 -0.87
N VAL A 257 4.56 9.55 0.35
CA VAL A 257 5.46 8.43 0.66
C VAL A 257 4.94 7.09 0.15
N GLN A 258 3.61 6.92 0.08
CA GLN A 258 2.99 5.81 -0.65
C GLN A 258 3.39 5.81 -2.12
N PHE A 259 3.39 6.98 -2.77
CA PHE A 259 3.92 7.14 -4.12
C PHE A 259 5.41 6.81 -4.21
N ILE A 260 6.25 7.26 -3.25
CA ILE A 260 7.68 6.89 -3.24
C ILE A 260 7.85 5.38 -3.16
N ALA A 261 7.08 4.69 -2.32
CA ALA A 261 7.10 3.24 -2.21
C ALA A 261 6.74 2.57 -3.55
N ALA A 262 5.64 2.98 -4.18
CA ALA A 262 5.26 2.50 -5.50
C ALA A 262 6.34 2.76 -6.56
N SER A 263 6.82 4.01 -6.64
CA SER A 263 7.85 4.43 -7.60
C SER A 263 9.16 3.67 -7.46
N SER A 264 9.52 3.30 -6.23
CA SER A 264 10.73 2.51 -5.97
C SER A 264 10.66 1.11 -6.61
N LEU A 265 9.46 0.51 -6.68
CA LEU A 265 9.23 -0.77 -7.34
C LEU A 265 8.98 -0.63 -8.85
N ARG A 266 8.25 0.41 -9.30
CA ARG A 266 8.06 0.69 -10.76
C ARG A 266 9.37 0.76 -11.55
N ARG A 267 10.46 1.18 -10.89
CA ARG A 267 11.80 1.19 -11.48
C ARG A 267 12.35 -0.19 -11.80
N ILE A 268 11.80 -1.24 -11.21
CA ILE A 268 12.39 -2.56 -11.10
C ILE A 268 11.46 -3.61 -11.70
N THR A 269 10.16 -3.45 -11.48
CA THR A 269 9.11 -4.39 -11.85
C THR A 269 8.36 -3.93 -13.09
N THR A 270 7.46 -4.79 -13.59
CA THR A 270 6.59 -4.48 -14.73
C THR A 270 5.26 -3.85 -14.31
N SER A 271 4.86 -3.99 -13.04
CA SER A 271 3.69 -3.33 -12.45
C SER A 271 3.76 -1.81 -12.50
N ASP A 272 2.92 -1.22 -13.35
CA ASP A 272 2.82 0.23 -13.53
C ASP A 272 1.43 0.64 -14.04
N LEU A 273 0.40 0.50 -13.21
CA LEU A 273 -0.94 1.00 -13.47
C LEU A 273 -0.95 2.54 -13.59
N ALA A 274 -0.03 3.23 -12.91
CA ALA A 274 0.08 4.68 -13.02
C ALA A 274 0.36 5.15 -14.45
N ILE A 275 1.19 4.45 -15.24
CA ILE A 275 1.45 4.86 -16.65
C ILE A 275 0.19 4.77 -17.50
N GLN A 276 -0.66 3.78 -17.23
CA GLN A 276 -1.92 3.59 -17.94
C GLN A 276 -2.88 4.73 -17.60
N MET A 277 -2.95 5.14 -16.33
CA MET A 277 -3.74 6.29 -15.89
C MET A 277 -3.25 7.64 -16.47
N GLU A 278 -1.94 7.80 -16.63
CA GLU A 278 -1.33 9.01 -17.21
C GLU A 278 -1.63 9.16 -18.70
N SER A 279 -1.79 8.04 -19.42
CA SER A 279 -1.92 8.01 -20.89
C SER A 279 -3.32 7.65 -21.41
N GLY A 280 -4.16 7.00 -20.60
CA GLY A 280 -5.46 6.43 -20.98
C GLY A 280 -6.66 7.38 -20.97
N GLY A 281 -6.44 8.70 -20.84
CA GLY A 281 -7.51 9.69 -20.75
C GLY A 281 -7.63 10.30 -19.35
N PHE A 282 -8.75 10.08 -18.64
CA PHE A 282 -8.85 10.44 -17.22
C PHE A 282 -8.19 9.32 -16.37
N PRO A 283 -7.42 9.63 -15.31
CA PRO A 283 -7.22 10.93 -14.65
C PRO A 283 -6.29 11.91 -15.38
N GLY A 284 -5.54 11.43 -16.38
CA GLY A 284 -4.58 12.22 -17.15
C GLY A 284 -3.26 12.38 -16.40
N PRO A 285 -2.34 13.24 -16.85
CA PRO A 285 -1.01 13.37 -16.25
C PRO A 285 -1.07 13.67 -14.74
N ARG A 286 -0.26 12.95 -13.96
CA ARG A 286 -0.16 13.19 -12.52
C ARG A 286 0.33 14.61 -12.24
N ARG A 287 -0.41 15.32 -11.38
CA ARG A 287 -0.03 16.66 -10.92
C ARG A 287 1.14 16.58 -9.94
N ALA A 288 1.89 17.67 -9.84
CA ALA A 288 2.93 17.78 -8.82
C ALA A 288 2.32 17.71 -7.41
N PHE A 289 2.99 17.00 -6.50
CA PHE A 289 2.60 16.96 -5.09
C PHE A 289 2.61 18.38 -4.51
N THR A 290 1.47 18.79 -3.95
CA THR A 290 1.34 20.02 -3.17
C THR A 290 1.11 19.59 -1.74
N ILE A 291 2.11 19.78 -0.86
CA ILE A 291 2.04 19.41 0.56
C ILE A 291 1.47 20.57 1.37
#